data_AF-A0AAV7M1R5-F1
#
_entry.id   AF-A0AAV7M1R5-F1
#
_cell.length_a   1.000
_cell.length_b   1.000
_cell.length_c   1.000
_cell.angle_alpha   90.00
_cell.angle_beta   90.00
_cell.angle_gamma   90.00
#
_symmetry.space_group_name_H-M   'P 1'
#
loop_
_entity.id
_entity.type
_entity.pdbx_description
1 polymer ?
#
loop_
_entity_poly.entity_id
_entity_poly.type
_entity_poly.pdbx_seq_one_letter_code
_entity_poly.pdbx_strand_id
1 'polypeptide(L)'
;MQIFVHSGKNGDQLSHNASRNLDIPTGYLMHATKSQSPYIIFYNENSIYGYSLNNLYSMTTGEQNKPVTLKQDHEWEKKINITTGRIPIPVSSPGQIRYIVKVPGYYYEHLLVVTSDFSELLDGQSLRTLWSVNTSTVLSEPTLGYYKKDVLDIVMEVGIGVNRKKVMILESTSGSVHWELEINYRPGSPKPATLRTGDHRSTFLFWGDYQMDTNSTDSPVKQNLYMFHPSRPNVILELKNNTEKITAFDAVLFERSRHACYMLLNGPLASDTPGPVSLTKRKLKEDITNGKVIWLSNDNEYSEKDIRDFFFRMRYSSEIA
;
A
#
# COMPACT_ATOMS: atom_id res chain seq x y z
N MET A 1 -7.75 -23.24 10.24
CA MET A 1 -7.68 -23.03 8.77
C MET A 1 -7.29 -24.34 8.10
N GLN A 2 -7.89 -24.70 6.97
CA GLN A 2 -7.51 -25.87 6.17
C GLN A 2 -6.69 -25.38 4.97
N ILE A 3 -5.47 -25.86 4.81
CA ILE A 3 -4.61 -25.53 3.67
C ILE A 3 -4.76 -26.65 2.64
N PHE A 4 -5.17 -26.28 1.43
CA PHE A 4 -5.17 -27.18 0.28
C PHE A 4 -3.97 -26.84 -0.61
N VAL A 5 -3.16 -27.84 -0.91
CA VAL A 5 -2.02 -27.69 -1.82
C VAL A 5 -2.37 -28.43 -3.10
N HIS A 6 -2.35 -27.71 -4.22
CA HIS A 6 -2.60 -28.25 -5.54
C HIS A 6 -1.34 -28.16 -6.40
N SER A 7 -1.10 -29.19 -7.20
CA SER A 7 -0.03 -29.17 -8.19
C SER A 7 -0.35 -28.20 -9.31
N GLY A 8 0.55 -27.25 -9.57
CA GLY A 8 0.41 -26.32 -10.70
C GLY A 8 0.50 -26.98 -12.08
N LYS A 9 0.99 -28.23 -12.17
CA LYS A 9 1.16 -28.94 -13.46
C LYS A 9 -0.12 -29.63 -13.93
N ASN A 10 -0.85 -30.26 -13.01
CA ASN A 10 -2.01 -31.11 -13.32
C ASN A 10 -3.25 -30.80 -12.47
N GLY A 11 -3.16 -29.90 -11.48
CA GLY A 11 -4.29 -29.50 -10.63
C GLY A 11 -4.60 -30.49 -9.49
N ASP A 12 -3.90 -31.63 -9.44
CA ASP A 12 -4.12 -32.65 -8.43
C ASP A 12 -3.88 -32.10 -7.01
N GLN A 13 -4.78 -32.43 -6.10
CA GLN A 13 -4.62 -32.09 -4.68
C GLN A 13 -3.51 -32.97 -4.09
N LEU A 14 -2.43 -32.33 -3.65
CA LEU A 14 -1.29 -32.98 -3.02
C LEU A 14 -1.48 -33.13 -1.50
N SER A 15 -2.37 -32.34 -0.90
CA SER A 15 -2.59 -32.35 0.55
C SER A 15 -3.53 -33.47 1.00
N HIS A 16 -3.09 -34.31 1.93
CA HIS A 16 -3.90 -35.35 2.58
C HIS A 16 -4.20 -34.92 4.03
N ASN A 17 -5.45 -34.50 4.30
CA ASN A 17 -5.93 -34.11 5.63
C ASN A 17 -4.95 -33.26 6.46
N ALA A 18 -4.53 -32.12 5.90
CA ALA A 18 -3.72 -31.13 6.62
C ALA A 18 -4.58 -30.29 7.58
N SER A 19 -5.24 -30.92 8.55
CA SER A 19 -5.94 -30.24 9.63
C SER A 19 -5.00 -30.14 10.85
N ARG A 20 -4.02 -29.25 10.78
CA ARG A 20 -3.28 -28.83 11.99
C ARG A 20 -3.78 -27.43 12.37
N ASN A 21 -3.96 -27.19 13.66
CA ASN A 21 -4.44 -25.93 14.23
C ASN A 21 -3.46 -24.78 13.90
N LEU A 22 -3.57 -24.25 12.68
CA LEU A 22 -3.06 -22.95 12.33
C LEU A 22 -4.01 -21.93 12.94
N ASP A 23 -3.47 -21.02 13.74
CA ASP A 23 -4.20 -19.84 14.21
C ASP A 23 -4.76 -19.16 12.97
N ILE A 24 -6.04 -18.79 13.00
CA ILE A 24 -6.73 -18.22 11.83
C ILE A 24 -6.00 -16.91 11.48
N PRO A 25 -5.29 -16.84 10.35
CA PRO A 25 -4.60 -15.63 9.96
C PRO A 25 -5.61 -14.61 9.44
N THR A 26 -5.37 -13.33 9.72
CA THR A 26 -6.07 -12.22 9.08
C THR A 26 -5.64 -12.09 7.62
N GLY A 27 -4.38 -12.42 7.31
CA GLY A 27 -3.84 -12.38 5.96
C GLY A 27 -2.55 -13.16 5.80
N TYR A 28 -2.05 -13.19 4.57
CA TYR A 28 -0.78 -13.81 4.22
C TYR A 28 -0.09 -13.06 3.08
N LEU A 29 1.22 -13.21 2.96
CA LEU A 29 2.01 -12.76 1.82
C LEU A 29 3.13 -13.75 1.52
N MET A 30 3.46 -13.94 0.24
CA MET A 30 4.63 -14.73 -0.15
C MET A 30 5.86 -13.86 -0.05
N HIS A 31 6.96 -14.32 0.53
CA HIS A 31 8.20 -13.56 0.67
C HIS A 31 9.37 -14.36 0.10
N ALA A 32 10.26 -13.69 -0.64
CA ALA A 32 11.50 -14.29 -1.12
C ALA A 32 12.67 -13.67 -0.37
N THR A 33 13.51 -14.52 0.22
CA THR A 33 14.74 -14.05 0.89
C THR A 33 15.78 -13.61 -0.15
N LYS A 34 16.92 -13.06 0.32
CA LYS A 34 18.03 -12.68 -0.57
C LYS A 34 18.54 -13.84 -1.43
N SER A 35 18.43 -15.08 -0.94
CA SER A 35 18.79 -16.30 -1.68
C SER A 35 17.71 -16.80 -2.65
N GLN A 36 16.63 -16.04 -2.85
CA GLN A 36 15.45 -16.42 -3.64
C GLN A 36 14.75 -17.68 -3.10
N SER A 37 14.86 -17.91 -1.79
CA SER A 37 14.15 -19.01 -1.12
C SER A 37 12.73 -18.55 -0.77
N PRO A 38 11.69 -19.31 -1.16
CA PRO A 38 10.30 -18.88 -0.97
C PRO A 38 9.76 -19.23 0.43
N TYR A 39 9.14 -18.24 1.05
CA TYR A 39 8.45 -18.33 2.34
C TYR A 39 7.02 -17.79 2.20
N ILE A 40 6.13 -18.25 3.07
CA ILE A 40 4.80 -17.66 3.25
C ILE A 40 4.75 -17.09 4.65
N ILE A 41 4.47 -15.78 4.74
CA ILE A 41 4.30 -15.06 5.99
C ILE A 41 2.81 -14.94 6.24
N PHE A 42 2.38 -15.42 7.39
CA PHE A 42 1.03 -15.27 7.91
C PHE A 42 1.04 -14.23 9.02
N TYR A 43 -0.07 -13.53 9.16
CA TYR A 43 -0.26 -12.61 10.27
C TYR A 43 -1.71 -12.60 10.73
N ASN A 44 -1.88 -12.31 12.00
CA ASN A 44 -3.15 -11.92 12.60
C ASN A 44 -2.96 -10.61 13.37
N GLU A 45 -3.96 -10.17 14.12
CA GLU A 45 -3.89 -8.91 14.87
C GLU A 45 -2.72 -8.85 15.86
N ASN A 46 -2.20 -9.98 16.34
CA ASN A 46 -1.24 -10.00 17.46
C ASN A 46 0.12 -10.65 17.14
N SER A 47 0.27 -11.27 15.97
CA SER A 47 1.46 -12.05 15.64
C SER A 47 1.71 -12.13 14.14
N ILE A 48 3.00 -12.16 13.79
CA ILE A 48 3.50 -12.42 12.44
C ILE A 48 4.43 -13.63 12.50
N TYR A 49 4.22 -14.58 11.60
CA TYR A 49 5.06 -15.77 11.52
C TYR A 49 5.19 -16.28 10.08
N GLY A 50 6.38 -16.74 9.74
CA GLY A 50 6.70 -17.32 8.44
C GLY A 50 6.78 -18.84 8.49
N TYR A 51 6.53 -19.47 7.34
CA TYR A 51 6.93 -20.83 7.04
C TYR A 51 7.72 -20.87 5.74
N SER A 52 8.73 -21.74 5.67
CA SER A 52 9.31 -22.09 4.38
C SER A 52 8.26 -22.86 3.57
N LEU A 53 8.26 -22.66 2.25
CA LEU A 53 7.34 -23.40 1.38
C LEU A 53 7.60 -24.91 1.48
N ASN A 54 8.85 -25.30 1.71
CA ASN A 54 9.24 -26.69 1.95
C ASN A 54 8.58 -27.26 3.23
N ASN A 55 8.58 -26.51 4.34
CA ASN A 55 7.94 -26.96 5.57
C ASN A 55 6.42 -27.04 5.43
N LEU A 56 5.79 -26.11 4.70
CA LEU A 56 4.35 -26.20 4.40
C LEU A 56 4.03 -27.41 3.52
N TYR A 57 4.85 -27.70 2.52
CA TYR A 57 4.69 -28.88 1.68
C TYR A 57 4.77 -30.17 2.51
N SER A 58 5.82 -30.34 3.32
CA SER A 58 5.96 -31.54 4.14
C SER A 58 4.84 -31.68 5.18
N MET A 59 4.38 -30.56 5.77
CA MET A 59 3.25 -30.56 6.70
C MET A 59 1.92 -30.94 6.04
N THR A 60 1.74 -30.64 4.76
CA THR A 60 0.45 -30.84 4.07
C THR A 60 0.36 -32.18 3.33
N THR A 61 1.49 -32.70 2.85
CA THR A 61 1.57 -33.99 2.14
C THR A 61 1.90 -35.15 3.08
N GLY A 62 2.50 -34.88 4.25
CA GLY A 62 3.06 -35.91 5.13
C GLY A 62 4.37 -36.51 4.61
N GLU A 63 4.87 -36.04 3.46
CA GLU A 63 6.13 -36.50 2.88
C GLU A 63 7.32 -35.80 3.53
N GLN A 64 8.23 -36.59 4.09
CA GLN A 64 9.52 -36.12 4.61
C GLN A 64 10.52 -35.86 3.47
N ASN A 65 10.28 -36.43 2.29
CA ASN A 65 11.15 -36.28 1.13
C ASN A 65 10.99 -34.88 0.55
N LYS A 66 11.97 -34.03 0.85
CA LYS A 66 12.01 -32.65 0.39
C LYS A 66 12.03 -32.62 -1.15
N PRO A 67 11.08 -31.95 -1.82
CA PRO A 67 11.22 -31.71 -3.25
C PRO A 67 12.51 -30.91 -3.48
N VAL A 68 13.42 -31.49 -4.27
CA VAL A 68 14.80 -30.99 -4.51
C VAL A 68 14.82 -29.53 -5.02
N THR A 69 13.69 -29.04 -5.52
CA THR A 69 13.52 -27.70 -6.08
C THR A 69 13.25 -26.60 -5.05
N LEU A 70 12.76 -26.91 -3.83
CA LEU A 70 12.41 -25.89 -2.84
C LEU A 70 13.62 -25.50 -1.98
N LYS A 71 14.21 -24.35 -2.33
CA LYS A 71 15.34 -23.77 -1.59
C LYS A 71 14.90 -23.31 -0.19
N GLN A 72 15.81 -23.45 0.76
CA GLN A 72 15.66 -22.94 2.12
C GLN A 72 16.82 -22.00 2.42
N ASP A 73 16.53 -20.89 3.10
CA ASP A 73 17.53 -19.88 3.42
C ASP A 73 18.11 -20.13 4.82
N HIS A 74 19.42 -20.36 4.88
CA HIS A 74 20.11 -20.70 6.11
C HIS A 74 19.86 -19.71 7.26
N GLU A 75 19.76 -18.40 6.99
CA GLU A 75 19.56 -17.40 8.05
C GLU A 75 18.11 -17.33 8.53
N TRP A 76 17.15 -17.72 7.71
CA TRP A 76 15.75 -17.87 8.13
C TRP A 76 15.52 -19.18 8.87
N GLU A 77 16.10 -20.28 8.40
CA GLU A 77 15.94 -21.60 9.03
C GLU A 77 16.50 -21.64 10.46
N LYS A 78 17.57 -20.88 10.76
CA LYS A 78 18.08 -20.70 12.13
C LYS A 78 17.06 -20.09 13.11
N LYS A 79 16.07 -19.35 12.60
CA LYS A 79 15.06 -18.67 13.41
C LYS A 79 13.82 -19.54 13.66
N ILE A 80 13.76 -20.76 13.11
CA ILE A 80 12.62 -21.64 13.28
C ILE A 80 12.47 -22.03 14.75
N ASN A 81 11.26 -21.84 15.28
CA ASN A 81 10.83 -22.45 16.51
C ASN A 81 10.61 -23.95 16.26
N ILE A 82 11.46 -24.78 16.86
CA ILE A 82 11.48 -26.24 16.65
C ILE A 82 10.13 -26.88 17.02
N THR A 83 9.44 -26.36 18.04
CA THR A 83 8.17 -26.89 18.52
C THR A 83 7.02 -26.64 17.54
N THR A 84 6.99 -25.46 16.93
CA THR A 84 5.88 -25.05 16.04
C THR A 84 6.20 -25.16 14.55
N GLY A 85 7.49 -25.27 14.19
CA GLY A 85 7.97 -25.22 12.81
C GLY A 85 7.82 -23.83 12.15
N ARG A 86 7.51 -22.80 12.96
CA ARG A 86 7.26 -21.41 12.52
C ARG A 86 8.50 -20.55 12.72
N ILE A 87 8.67 -19.57 11.84
CA ILE A 87 9.66 -18.50 11.99
C ILE A 87 8.93 -17.30 12.60
N PRO A 88 9.11 -16.98 13.88
CA PRO A 88 8.52 -15.77 14.45
C PRO A 88 9.17 -14.56 13.78
N ILE A 89 8.35 -13.61 13.35
CA ILE A 89 8.83 -12.33 12.83
C ILE A 89 8.64 -11.31 13.95
N PRO A 90 9.73 -10.88 14.61
CA PRO A 90 9.62 -9.98 15.75
C PRO A 90 9.18 -8.61 15.27
N VAL A 91 8.13 -8.09 15.88
CA VAL A 91 7.67 -6.71 15.74
C VAL A 91 7.98 -6.00 17.04
N SER A 92 8.51 -4.78 16.97
CA SER A 92 8.85 -4.04 18.19
C SER A 92 7.60 -3.62 18.99
N SER A 93 6.43 -3.64 18.34
CA SER A 93 5.17 -3.08 18.84
C SER A 93 4.36 -4.13 19.57
N PRO A 94 3.73 -3.79 20.71
CA PRO A 94 2.63 -4.58 21.24
C PRO A 94 1.29 -4.28 20.53
N GLY A 95 1.20 -3.18 19.79
CA GLY A 95 -0.02 -2.77 19.07
C GLY A 95 -0.47 -3.76 17.98
N GLN A 96 -1.76 -3.71 17.66
CA GLN A 96 -2.38 -4.65 16.72
C GLN A 96 -1.84 -4.47 15.30
N ILE A 97 -1.48 -5.55 14.62
CA ILE A 97 -1.02 -5.56 13.23
C ILE A 97 -2.21 -5.28 12.30
N ARG A 98 -2.06 -4.24 11.47
CA ARG A 98 -3.07 -3.81 10.50
C ARG A 98 -2.71 -4.22 9.08
N TYR A 99 -1.48 -3.94 8.66
CA TYR A 99 -1.01 -4.20 7.30
C TYR A 99 0.41 -4.75 7.32
N ILE A 100 0.71 -5.60 6.33
CA ILE A 100 2.09 -5.93 5.96
C ILE A 100 2.24 -5.70 4.47
N VAL A 101 3.17 -4.83 4.10
CA VAL A 101 3.43 -4.43 2.71
C VAL A 101 4.85 -4.77 2.33
N LYS A 102 5.05 -5.32 1.14
CA LYS A 102 6.40 -5.51 0.59
C LYS A 102 6.95 -4.20 0.09
N VAL A 103 8.19 -3.92 0.44
CA VAL A 103 8.91 -2.72 -0.01
C VAL A 103 10.12 -3.17 -0.83
N PRO A 104 10.15 -2.94 -2.15
CA PRO A 104 11.31 -3.25 -2.96
C PRO A 104 12.59 -2.58 -2.41
N GLY A 105 13.60 -3.40 -2.15
CA GLY A 105 14.96 -2.95 -1.86
C GLY A 105 15.87 -3.14 -3.07
N TYR A 106 17.15 -2.78 -2.93
CA TYR A 106 18.11 -2.86 -4.05
C TYR A 106 18.39 -4.30 -4.51
N TYR A 107 18.37 -5.27 -3.59
CA TYR A 107 18.70 -6.68 -3.89
C TYR A 107 17.56 -7.66 -3.58
N TYR A 108 16.66 -7.30 -2.67
CA TYR A 108 15.55 -8.12 -2.20
C TYR A 108 14.50 -7.21 -1.55
N GLU A 109 13.32 -7.75 -1.30
CA GLU A 109 12.20 -7.01 -0.72
C GLU A 109 12.34 -6.92 0.81
N HIS A 110 11.96 -5.80 1.38
CA HIS A 110 11.79 -5.57 2.81
C HIS A 110 10.30 -5.67 3.18
N LEU A 111 10.00 -5.73 4.48
CA LEU A 111 8.64 -5.87 5.00
C LEU A 111 8.28 -4.65 5.82
N LEU A 112 7.34 -3.84 5.35
CA LEU A 112 6.74 -2.78 6.15
C LEU A 112 5.61 -3.37 6.97
N VAL A 113 5.76 -3.35 8.29
CA VAL A 113 4.74 -3.76 9.25
C VAL A 113 4.08 -2.52 9.82
N VAL A 114 2.77 -2.40 9.64
CA VAL A 114 1.97 -1.31 10.18
C VAL A 114 1.13 -1.84 11.33
N THR A 115 1.32 -1.29 12.52
CA THR A 115 0.52 -1.62 13.71
C THR A 115 -0.44 -0.47 14.05
N SER A 116 -1.21 -0.62 15.13
CA SER A 116 -2.06 0.45 15.67
C SER A 116 -1.25 1.67 16.13
N ASP A 117 0.01 1.47 16.50
CA ASP A 117 0.81 2.45 17.24
C ASP A 117 1.93 3.03 16.37
N PHE A 118 2.57 2.20 15.54
CA PHE A 118 3.67 2.62 14.68
C PHE A 118 3.81 1.78 13.42
N SER A 119 4.60 2.30 12.49
CA SER A 119 5.05 1.58 11.31
C SER A 119 6.55 1.30 11.45
N GLU A 120 6.95 0.07 11.17
CA GLU A 120 8.36 -0.34 11.16
C GLU A 120 8.70 -1.03 9.83
N LEU A 121 9.87 -0.73 9.30
CA LEU A 121 10.41 -1.44 8.15
C LEU A 121 11.39 -2.50 8.64
N LEU A 122 11.10 -3.76 8.37
CA LEU A 122 11.96 -4.89 8.67
C LEU A 122 12.78 -5.27 7.44
N ASP A 123 14.05 -5.54 7.67
CA ASP A 123 14.93 -6.10 6.65
C ASP A 123 14.45 -7.51 6.24
N GLY A 124 14.10 -7.74 4.98
CA GLY A 124 13.52 -9.01 4.53
C GLY A 124 14.45 -10.23 4.62
N GLN A 125 15.74 -10.04 4.91
CA GLN A 125 16.68 -11.14 5.13
C GLN A 125 16.90 -11.41 6.63
N SER A 126 17.30 -10.39 7.37
CA SER A 126 17.67 -10.52 8.78
C SER A 126 16.47 -10.42 9.72
N LEU A 127 15.35 -9.86 9.27
CA LEU A 127 14.16 -9.51 10.06
C LEU A 127 14.43 -8.49 11.17
N ARG A 128 15.50 -7.71 11.03
CA ARG A 128 15.81 -6.60 11.95
C ARG A 128 15.08 -5.35 11.51
N THR A 129 14.63 -4.55 12.47
CA THR A 129 14.10 -3.21 12.21
C THR A 129 15.18 -2.32 11.59
N LEU A 130 14.90 -1.78 10.41
CA LEU A 130 15.70 -0.78 9.71
C LEU A 130 15.39 0.61 10.24
N TRP A 131 14.09 0.92 10.38
CA TRP A 131 13.59 2.14 11.01
C TRP A 131 12.16 1.92 11.52
N SER A 132 11.72 2.81 12.40
CA SER A 132 10.35 2.89 12.88
C SER A 132 9.91 4.35 12.98
N VAL A 133 8.62 4.59 12.77
CA VAL A 133 8.00 5.92 12.84
C VAL A 133 6.64 5.81 13.52
N ASN A 134 6.33 6.78 14.38
CA ASN A 134 5.01 6.85 15.00
C ASN A 134 3.97 7.22 13.94
N THR A 135 3.07 6.30 13.68
CA THR A 135 1.94 6.44 12.75
C THR A 135 0.71 5.88 13.41
N SER A 136 0.40 6.42 14.59
CA SER A 136 -0.79 6.02 15.34
C SER A 136 -2.02 6.21 14.45
N THR A 137 -2.86 5.18 14.29
CA THR A 137 -4.09 5.26 13.48
C THR A 137 -3.86 5.43 11.97
N VAL A 138 -3.09 4.52 11.35
CA VAL A 138 -3.07 4.39 9.88
C VAL A 138 -4.47 4.03 9.37
N LEU A 139 -4.97 4.79 8.39
CA LEU A 139 -6.34 4.75 7.88
C LEU A 139 -6.55 3.81 6.70
N SER A 140 -5.49 3.55 5.94
CA SER A 140 -5.52 2.75 4.72
C SER A 140 -4.19 2.06 4.50
N GLU A 141 -4.17 0.99 3.69
CA GLU A 141 -2.94 0.27 3.36
C GLU A 141 -1.92 1.23 2.70
N PRO A 142 -0.66 1.28 3.18
CA PRO A 142 0.37 2.13 2.58
C PRO A 142 0.58 1.84 1.10
N THR A 143 0.87 2.89 0.33
CA THR A 143 1.09 2.79 -1.12
C THR A 143 2.51 3.23 -1.45
N LEU A 144 3.15 2.60 -2.44
CA LEU A 144 4.52 2.92 -2.84
C LEU A 144 4.55 4.01 -3.92
N GLY A 145 5.59 4.83 -3.95
CA GLY A 145 5.79 5.85 -4.98
C GLY A 145 7.20 6.41 -4.99
N TYR A 146 7.42 7.50 -5.74
CA TYR A 146 8.74 8.13 -5.91
C TYR A 146 8.61 9.66 -5.76
N TYR A 147 8.92 10.20 -4.59
CA TYR A 147 9.00 11.63 -4.35
C TYR A 147 10.25 12.23 -5.02
N LYS A 148 11.39 11.57 -4.82
CA LYS A 148 12.64 11.86 -5.52
C LYS A 148 12.80 10.93 -6.72
N LYS A 149 13.71 11.29 -7.63
CA LYS A 149 13.98 10.50 -8.83
C LYS A 149 14.56 9.15 -8.42
N ASP A 150 13.86 8.07 -8.78
CA ASP A 150 14.30 6.67 -8.59
C ASP A 150 14.64 6.29 -7.13
N VAL A 151 14.15 7.05 -6.16
CA VAL A 151 14.19 6.71 -4.73
C VAL A 151 12.79 6.33 -4.31
N LEU A 152 12.63 5.09 -3.82
CA LEU A 152 11.33 4.59 -3.40
C LEU A 152 10.89 5.28 -2.11
N ASP A 153 9.62 5.67 -2.08
CA ASP A 153 8.94 6.30 -0.96
C ASP A 153 7.64 5.55 -0.63
N ILE A 154 7.15 5.76 0.58
CA ILE A 154 5.96 5.14 1.14
C ILE A 154 4.95 6.25 1.46
N VAL A 155 3.76 6.15 0.89
CA VAL A 155 2.63 7.04 1.14
C VAL A 155 1.79 6.43 2.26
N MET A 156 1.55 7.22 3.31
CA MET A 156 0.71 6.83 4.43
C MET A 156 -0.37 7.88 4.69
N GLU A 157 -1.54 7.42 5.11
CA GLU A 157 -2.62 8.27 5.60
C GLU A 157 -2.86 7.98 7.08
N VAL A 158 -2.59 8.97 7.92
CA VAL A 158 -2.63 8.84 9.38
C VAL A 158 -3.73 9.72 9.94
N GLY A 159 -4.58 9.18 10.81
CA GLY A 159 -5.62 9.94 11.49
C GLY A 159 -5.02 10.90 12.51
N ILE A 160 -5.43 12.18 12.47
CA ILE A 160 -4.96 13.22 13.40
C ILE A 160 -6.09 13.85 14.22
N GLY A 161 -7.26 13.20 14.23
CA GLY A 161 -8.45 13.67 14.92
C GLY A 161 -9.73 13.26 14.19
N VAL A 162 -10.86 13.79 14.66
CA VAL A 162 -12.18 13.50 14.07
C VAL A 162 -12.22 14.04 12.64
N ASN A 163 -12.46 13.15 11.67
CA ASN A 163 -12.54 13.47 10.24
C ASN A 163 -11.33 14.24 9.68
N ARG A 164 -10.17 14.17 10.33
CA ARG A 164 -8.92 14.78 9.88
C ARG A 164 -7.85 13.71 9.71
N LYS A 165 -7.10 13.85 8.63
CA LYS A 165 -5.94 13.00 8.36
C LYS A 165 -4.75 13.82 7.92
N LYS A 166 -3.58 13.23 8.08
CA LYS A 166 -2.33 13.67 7.49
C LYS A 166 -1.94 12.67 6.41
N VAL A 167 -1.79 13.16 5.17
CA VAL A 167 -1.17 12.40 4.08
C VAL A 167 0.32 12.66 4.17
N MET A 168 1.14 11.62 4.26
CA MET A 168 2.59 11.72 4.43
C MET A 168 3.30 10.89 3.36
N ILE A 169 4.43 11.39 2.88
CA ILE A 169 5.33 10.66 1.99
C ILE A 169 6.67 10.49 2.70
N LEU A 170 7.03 9.23 2.96
CA LEU A 170 8.19 8.82 3.73
C LEU A 170 9.25 8.18 2.84
N GLU A 171 10.52 8.52 3.04
CA GLU A 171 11.63 7.85 2.34
C GLU A 171 11.77 6.41 2.82
N SER A 172 11.73 5.43 1.91
CA SER A 172 11.72 4.01 2.28
C SER A 172 12.99 3.54 3.01
N THR A 173 14.13 4.21 2.83
CA THR A 173 15.41 3.79 3.43
C THR A 173 15.59 4.29 4.86
N SER A 174 15.03 5.46 5.19
CA SER A 174 15.28 6.16 6.46
C SER A 174 14.02 6.36 7.31
N GLY A 175 12.82 6.25 6.72
CA GLY A 175 11.56 6.62 7.35
C GLY A 175 11.38 8.14 7.50
N SER A 176 12.24 8.96 6.89
CA SER A 176 12.15 10.42 6.99
C SER A 176 11.01 10.98 6.17
N VAL A 177 10.33 12.02 6.69
CA VAL A 177 9.22 12.68 6.01
C VAL A 177 9.75 13.61 4.93
N HIS A 178 9.32 13.41 3.68
CA HIS A 178 9.65 14.30 2.55
C HIS A 178 8.57 15.35 2.29
N TRP A 179 7.32 14.97 2.52
CA TRP A 179 6.18 15.86 2.31
C TRP A 179 5.01 15.39 3.16
N GLU A 180 4.23 16.34 3.67
CA GLU A 180 3.00 16.06 4.40
C GLU A 180 1.94 17.12 4.14
N LEU A 181 0.67 16.70 4.24
CA LEU A 181 -0.49 17.58 4.10
C LEU A 181 -1.60 17.14 5.04
N GLU A 182 -2.09 18.08 5.85
CA GLU A 182 -3.29 17.88 6.64
C GLU A 182 -4.53 18.22 5.83
N ILE A 183 -5.52 17.33 5.89
CA ILE A 183 -6.75 17.45 5.11
C ILE A 183 -7.92 16.81 5.86
N ASN A 184 -9.13 17.33 5.62
CA ASN A 184 -10.33 16.65 6.09
C ASN A 184 -10.60 15.41 5.24
N TYR A 185 -11.20 14.38 5.82
CA TYR A 185 -11.56 13.17 5.10
C TYR A 185 -12.85 12.56 5.63
N ARG A 186 -13.48 11.75 4.78
CA ARG A 186 -14.64 10.96 5.14
C ARG A 186 -14.18 9.54 5.52
N PRO A 187 -14.63 8.97 6.65
CA PRO A 187 -14.38 7.57 6.96
C PRO A 187 -14.80 6.64 5.81
N GLY A 188 -13.99 5.62 5.54
CA GLY A 188 -14.17 4.74 4.38
C GLY A 188 -13.68 5.33 3.06
N SER A 189 -12.88 6.40 3.08
CA SER A 189 -12.16 6.88 1.89
C SER A 189 -11.27 5.77 1.33
N PRO A 190 -11.19 5.60 0.00
CA PRO A 190 -10.21 4.70 -0.60
C PRO A 190 -8.77 5.10 -0.29
N LYS A 191 -7.86 4.12 -0.33
CA LYS A 191 -6.42 4.35 -0.20
C LYS A 191 -5.89 5.26 -1.33
N PRO A 192 -4.73 5.92 -1.14
CA PRO A 192 -4.07 6.66 -2.20
C PRO A 192 -3.68 5.77 -3.38
N ALA A 193 -3.44 6.40 -4.53
CA ALA A 193 -2.82 5.73 -5.68
C ALA A 193 -1.64 6.55 -6.17
N THR A 194 -0.70 5.89 -6.83
CA THR A 194 0.50 6.51 -7.38
C THR A 194 0.65 6.16 -8.85
N LEU A 195 1.22 7.08 -9.61
CA LEU A 195 1.51 6.88 -11.03
C LEU A 195 2.92 7.38 -11.33
N ARG A 196 3.80 6.47 -11.78
CA ARG A 196 5.15 6.85 -12.18
C ARG A 196 5.12 7.76 -13.41
N THR A 197 5.88 8.84 -13.36
CA THR A 197 6.01 9.85 -14.40
C THR A 197 7.36 9.71 -15.11
N GLY A 198 7.43 10.25 -16.33
CA GLY A 198 8.62 10.20 -17.18
C GLY A 198 9.82 11.01 -16.67
N ASP A 199 9.65 11.81 -15.62
CA ASP A 199 10.75 12.47 -14.90
C ASP A 199 11.25 11.65 -13.69
N HIS A 200 10.86 10.37 -13.63
CA HIS A 200 11.28 9.38 -12.64
C HIS A 200 10.76 9.62 -11.22
N ARG A 201 9.72 10.43 -11.10
CA ARG A 201 8.95 10.64 -9.86
C ARG A 201 7.59 9.97 -9.99
N SER A 202 6.77 10.08 -8.96
CA SER A 202 5.38 9.70 -8.99
C SER A 202 4.51 10.94 -8.90
N THR A 203 3.39 10.89 -9.61
CA THR A 203 2.19 11.62 -9.22
C THR A 203 1.51 10.84 -8.10
N PHE A 204 1.06 11.56 -7.08
CA PHE A 204 0.31 11.01 -5.95
C PHE A 204 -1.14 11.47 -6.04
N LEU A 205 -2.08 10.53 -5.91
CA LEU A 205 -3.51 10.80 -5.90
C LEU A 205 -4.11 10.38 -4.57
N PHE A 206 -4.86 11.26 -3.92
CA PHE A 206 -5.47 10.99 -2.63
C PHE A 206 -6.80 11.71 -2.46
N TRP A 207 -7.69 11.15 -1.64
CA TRP A 207 -9.03 11.67 -1.39
C TRP A 207 -9.05 12.57 -0.16
N GLY A 208 -9.85 13.63 -0.19
CA GLY A 208 -10.10 14.44 1.01
C GLY A 208 -10.91 15.69 0.72
N ASP A 209 -10.84 16.65 1.61
CA ASP A 209 -11.42 17.99 1.47
C ASP A 209 -10.46 19.01 2.06
N TYR A 210 -9.76 19.73 1.18
CA TYR A 210 -8.80 20.76 1.56
C TYR A 210 -9.52 22.08 1.81
N GLN A 211 -9.94 22.29 3.05
CA GLN A 211 -10.50 23.55 3.53
C GLN A 211 -9.54 24.11 4.57
N MET A 212 -8.94 25.27 4.27
CA MET A 212 -8.00 25.91 5.20
C MET A 212 -8.68 26.48 6.44
N ASP A 213 -9.91 26.97 6.32
CA ASP A 213 -10.67 27.54 7.44
C ASP A 213 -12.16 27.62 7.10
N THR A 214 -12.98 26.76 7.69
CA THR A 214 -14.41 27.05 7.83
C THR A 214 -14.89 26.52 9.16
N ASN A 215 -15.26 27.44 10.05
CA ASN A 215 -16.07 27.24 11.26
C ASN A 215 -17.50 26.75 10.89
N SER A 216 -17.59 25.71 10.06
CA SER A 216 -18.83 25.10 9.60
C SER A 216 -18.80 23.63 10.03
N THR A 217 -19.20 23.38 11.27
CA THR A 217 -19.32 22.05 11.84
C THR A 217 -20.48 21.22 11.24
N ASP A 218 -21.29 21.81 10.36
CA ASP A 218 -22.54 21.22 9.87
C ASP A 218 -22.56 20.87 8.37
N SER A 219 -21.47 21.13 7.64
CA SER A 219 -21.41 20.72 6.22
C SER A 219 -20.82 19.31 6.09
N PRO A 220 -21.45 18.40 5.33
CA PRO A 220 -20.88 17.07 5.10
C PRO A 220 -19.51 17.21 4.41
N VAL A 221 -18.49 16.56 4.97
CA VAL A 221 -17.12 16.56 4.45
C VAL A 221 -17.16 16.09 3.00
N LYS A 222 -16.70 16.95 2.07
CA LYS A 222 -16.65 16.60 0.65
C LYS A 222 -15.56 15.55 0.41
N GLN A 223 -15.64 14.86 -0.72
CA GLN A 223 -14.64 13.88 -1.13
C GLN A 223 -14.15 14.26 -2.52
N ASN A 224 -13.10 15.06 -2.55
CA ASN A 224 -12.44 15.47 -3.77
C ASN A 224 -11.19 14.61 -3.97
N LEU A 225 -10.85 14.36 -5.24
CA LEU A 225 -9.61 13.71 -5.61
C LEU A 225 -8.55 14.79 -5.84
N TYR A 226 -7.47 14.74 -5.06
CA TYR A 226 -6.32 15.62 -5.23
C TYR A 226 -5.20 14.91 -5.96
N MET A 227 -4.45 15.68 -6.73
CA MET A 227 -3.29 15.25 -7.47
C MET A 227 -2.09 16.10 -7.06
N PHE A 228 -1.02 15.45 -6.62
CA PHE A 228 0.21 16.07 -6.15
C PHE A 228 1.40 15.57 -6.97
N HIS A 229 2.37 16.46 -7.24
CA HIS A 229 3.61 16.10 -7.89
C HIS A 229 4.83 16.83 -7.27
N PRO A 230 5.92 16.14 -6.89
CA PRO A 230 7.05 16.72 -6.14
C PRO A 230 7.78 17.87 -6.84
N SER A 231 7.68 18.00 -8.17
CA SER A 231 8.23 19.14 -8.91
C SER A 231 7.50 20.47 -8.62
N ARG A 232 6.33 20.41 -7.97
CA ARG A 232 5.52 21.55 -7.52
C ARG A 232 5.09 21.29 -6.06
N PRO A 233 6.02 21.28 -5.09
CA PRO A 233 5.75 20.81 -3.73
C PRO A 233 4.70 21.65 -2.98
N ASN A 234 4.53 22.91 -3.41
CA ASN A 234 3.61 23.87 -2.83
C ASN A 234 2.24 23.93 -3.54
N VAL A 235 1.93 22.96 -4.40
CA VAL A 235 0.71 22.97 -5.21
C VAL A 235 0.07 21.59 -5.22
N ILE A 236 -1.25 21.56 -5.01
CA ILE A 236 -2.09 20.40 -5.32
C ILE A 236 -3.15 20.80 -6.34
N LEU A 237 -3.53 19.84 -7.19
CA LEU A 237 -4.60 20.02 -8.16
C LEU A 237 -5.82 19.22 -7.71
N GLU A 238 -6.90 19.92 -7.40
CA GLU A 238 -8.21 19.30 -7.16
C GLU A 238 -8.81 18.89 -8.50
N LEU A 239 -8.99 17.58 -8.70
CA LEU A 239 -9.61 17.03 -9.89
C LEU A 239 -11.13 17.06 -9.75
N LYS A 240 -11.82 17.40 -10.84
CA LYS A 240 -13.28 17.44 -10.85
C LYS A 240 -13.84 16.04 -10.66
N ASN A 241 -14.25 15.73 -9.43
CA ASN A 241 -15.03 14.54 -9.16
C ASN A 241 -16.16 14.83 -8.18
N ASN A 242 -17.39 14.61 -8.62
CA ASN A 242 -18.58 14.63 -7.79
C ASN A 242 -19.11 13.20 -7.77
N THR A 243 -18.55 12.38 -6.88
CA THR A 243 -19.04 11.00 -6.71
C THR A 243 -19.47 10.78 -5.28
N GLU A 244 -20.71 10.30 -5.16
CA GLU A 244 -21.21 9.70 -3.93
C GLU A 244 -20.51 8.36 -3.70
N LYS A 245 -20.00 8.18 -2.47
CA LYS A 245 -19.47 6.96 -1.85
C LYS A 245 -18.64 6.06 -2.77
N ILE A 246 -17.32 6.24 -2.70
CA ILE A 246 -16.33 5.46 -3.45
C ILE A 246 -15.82 4.35 -2.53
N THR A 247 -16.03 3.10 -2.95
CA THR A 247 -15.62 1.91 -2.18
C THR A 247 -14.20 1.47 -2.52
N ALA A 248 -13.80 1.62 -3.79
CA ALA A 248 -12.43 1.35 -4.22
C ALA A 248 -11.99 2.32 -5.32
N PHE A 249 -10.68 2.55 -5.37
CA PHE A 249 -10.02 3.46 -6.29
C PHE A 249 -8.66 2.90 -6.66
N ASP A 250 -8.28 3.03 -7.93
CA ASP A 250 -6.91 2.80 -8.37
C ASP A 250 -6.59 3.67 -9.59
N ALA A 251 -5.32 4.01 -9.75
CA ALA A 251 -4.81 4.78 -10.88
C ALA A 251 -3.90 3.89 -11.72
N VAL A 252 -4.24 3.74 -13.01
CA VAL A 252 -3.60 2.75 -13.88
C VAL A 252 -3.19 3.34 -15.22
N LEU A 253 -2.20 2.71 -15.84
CA LEU A 253 -1.85 2.92 -17.23
C LEU A 253 -2.60 1.94 -18.10
N PHE A 254 -3.41 2.47 -19.01
CA PHE A 254 -4.29 1.63 -19.83
C PHE A 254 -3.56 1.04 -21.04
N GLU A 255 -2.56 1.74 -21.59
CA GLU A 255 -1.80 1.32 -22.76
C GLU A 255 -0.35 1.81 -22.64
N ARG A 256 0.55 1.35 -23.52
CA ARG A 256 1.93 1.89 -23.69
C ARG A 256 1.96 3.39 -24.10
N SER A 257 0.82 4.07 -24.04
CA SER A 257 0.66 5.49 -24.30
C SER A 257 0.73 6.30 -23.00
N ARG A 258 1.16 7.56 -23.11
CA ARG A 258 1.41 8.52 -22.01
C ARG A 258 0.12 8.99 -21.30
N HIS A 259 -0.93 8.17 -21.30
CA HIS A 259 -2.27 8.52 -20.84
C HIS A 259 -2.65 7.63 -19.66
N ALA A 260 -2.65 8.22 -18.47
CA ALA A 260 -3.17 7.57 -17.28
C ALA A 260 -4.69 7.77 -17.16
N CYS A 261 -5.33 6.80 -16.53
CA CYS A 261 -6.71 6.88 -16.08
C CYS A 261 -6.80 6.42 -14.63
N TYR A 262 -7.92 6.71 -14.00
CA TYR A 262 -8.25 6.10 -12.72
C TYR A 262 -9.62 5.42 -12.81
N MET A 263 -9.77 4.36 -12.02
CA MET A 263 -10.97 3.56 -11.92
C MET A 263 -11.62 3.82 -10.57
N LEU A 264 -12.94 3.99 -10.59
CA LEU A 264 -13.77 4.22 -9.41
C LEU A 264 -14.78 3.08 -9.31
N LEU A 265 -14.80 2.40 -8.17
CA LEU A 265 -15.86 1.47 -7.81
C LEU A 265 -16.75 2.13 -6.77
N ASN A 266 -18.00 2.37 -7.12
CA ASN A 266 -19.01 2.93 -6.24
C ASN A 266 -19.99 1.83 -5.83
N GLY A 267 -20.46 1.89 -4.59
CA GLY A 267 -21.41 0.91 -4.07
C GLY A 267 -21.45 0.88 -2.53
N PRO A 268 -22.11 -0.14 -1.95
CA PRO A 268 -22.04 -0.40 -0.52
C PRO A 268 -20.60 -0.70 -0.09
N LEU A 269 -20.25 -0.30 1.13
CA LEU A 269 -19.02 -0.78 1.80
C LEU A 269 -19.21 -2.23 2.22
N ALA A 270 -18.12 -2.93 2.54
CA ALA A 270 -18.16 -4.31 2.99
C ALA A 270 -19.05 -4.55 4.23
N SER A 271 -19.24 -3.50 5.05
CA SER A 271 -20.10 -3.53 6.24
C SER A 271 -21.59 -3.27 5.97
N ASP A 272 -21.94 -2.84 4.76
CA ASP A 272 -23.30 -2.44 4.41
C ASP A 272 -24.09 -3.61 3.80
N THR A 273 -25.40 -3.40 3.64
CA THR A 273 -26.24 -4.36 2.91
C THR A 273 -25.77 -4.48 1.45
N PRO A 274 -25.72 -5.72 0.90
CA PRO A 274 -25.39 -5.92 -0.51
C PRO A 274 -26.31 -5.10 -1.42
N GLY A 275 -25.75 -4.56 -2.49
CA GLY A 275 -26.42 -3.63 -3.38
C GLY A 275 -25.66 -3.46 -4.71
N PRO A 276 -26.23 -2.70 -5.66
CA PRO A 276 -25.61 -2.50 -6.96
C PRO A 276 -24.25 -1.80 -6.81
N VAL A 277 -23.30 -2.22 -7.64
CA VAL A 277 -21.98 -1.61 -7.77
C VAL A 277 -21.82 -1.02 -9.17
N SER A 278 -21.14 0.10 -9.29
CA SER A 278 -20.81 0.71 -10.58
C SER A 278 -19.31 0.93 -10.69
N LEU A 279 -18.75 0.56 -11.85
CA LEU A 279 -17.34 0.74 -12.17
C LEU A 279 -17.20 1.82 -13.24
N THR A 280 -16.52 2.91 -12.90
CA THR A 280 -16.32 4.05 -13.80
C THR A 280 -14.84 4.23 -14.10
N LYS A 281 -14.51 4.44 -15.38
CA LYS A 281 -13.16 4.82 -15.82
C LYS A 281 -13.14 6.32 -16.17
N ARG A 282 -12.17 7.05 -15.63
CA ARG A 282 -11.97 8.49 -15.86
C ARG A 282 -10.59 8.75 -16.44
N LYS A 283 -10.50 9.56 -17.49
CA LYS A 283 -9.20 9.95 -18.07
C LYS A 283 -8.61 11.11 -17.28
N LEU A 284 -7.39 10.92 -16.80
CA LEU A 284 -6.75 11.88 -15.90
C LEU A 284 -6.57 13.26 -16.56
N LYS A 285 -6.20 13.30 -17.84
CA LYS A 285 -6.02 14.56 -18.59
C LYS A 285 -7.29 15.39 -18.74
N GLU A 286 -8.44 14.74 -18.91
CA GLU A 286 -9.73 15.45 -19.04
C GLU A 286 -10.09 16.15 -17.71
N ASP A 287 -9.79 15.48 -16.59
CA ASP A 287 -10.05 16.04 -15.25
C ASP A 287 -9.02 17.09 -14.83
N ILE A 288 -7.76 16.96 -15.27
CA ILE A 288 -6.72 17.98 -15.07
C ILE A 288 -7.10 19.31 -15.74
N THR A 289 -7.62 19.24 -16.97
CA THR A 289 -7.96 20.43 -17.77
C THR A 289 -8.97 21.32 -17.05
N ASN A 290 -9.88 20.71 -16.28
CA ASN A 290 -10.93 21.38 -15.53
C ASN A 290 -10.65 21.46 -14.02
N GLY A 291 -9.44 21.08 -13.59
CA GLY A 291 -9.07 20.98 -12.18
C GLY A 291 -8.88 22.37 -11.54
N LYS A 292 -9.10 22.44 -10.23
CA LYS A 292 -8.86 23.67 -9.45
C LYS A 292 -7.46 23.61 -8.85
N VAL A 293 -6.66 24.65 -9.09
CA VAL A 293 -5.32 24.78 -8.54
C VAL A 293 -5.42 25.27 -7.10
N ILE A 294 -4.69 24.63 -6.20
CA ILE A 294 -4.64 25.00 -4.79
C ILE A 294 -3.18 25.20 -4.40
N TRP A 295 -2.88 26.39 -3.90
CA TRP A 295 -1.58 26.78 -3.39
C TRP A 295 -1.48 26.45 -1.90
N LEU A 296 -0.44 25.71 -1.51
CA LEU A 296 -0.15 25.33 -0.13
C LEU A 296 0.70 26.39 0.59
N SER A 297 1.34 27.28 -0.17
CA SER A 297 2.13 28.41 0.31
C SER A 297 1.76 29.67 -0.46
N ASN A 298 2.05 30.84 0.11
CA ASN A 298 1.73 32.14 -0.52
C ASN A 298 2.65 32.52 -1.70
N ASP A 299 3.69 31.73 -1.98
CA ASP A 299 4.65 31.98 -3.06
C ASP A 299 4.12 31.48 -4.40
N ASN A 300 3.33 32.34 -5.06
CA ASN A 300 2.70 32.04 -6.34
C ASN A 300 3.56 32.51 -7.51
N GLU A 301 4.59 31.74 -7.86
CA GLU A 301 5.47 32.04 -9.01
C GLU A 301 4.82 31.77 -10.38
N TYR A 302 3.76 30.96 -10.44
CA TYR A 302 3.15 30.48 -11.68
C TYR A 302 1.66 30.83 -11.74
N SER A 303 1.13 31.03 -12.95
CA SER A 303 -0.33 31.17 -13.11
C SER A 303 -1.03 29.82 -12.94
N GLU A 304 -2.34 29.82 -12.62
CA GLU A 304 -3.11 28.58 -12.60
C GLU A 304 -3.04 27.81 -13.93
N LYS A 305 -2.98 28.54 -15.05
CA LYS A 305 -2.86 27.95 -16.38
C LYS A 305 -1.54 27.21 -16.53
N ASP A 306 -0.42 27.80 -16.07
CA ASP A 306 0.89 27.16 -16.13
C ASP A 306 0.93 25.87 -15.30
N ILE A 307 0.26 25.87 -14.14
CA ILE A 307 0.12 24.67 -13.31
C ILE A 307 -0.72 23.60 -14.03
N ARG A 308 -1.90 23.94 -14.56
CA ARG A 308 -2.72 22.97 -15.30
C ARG A 308 -1.97 22.42 -16.51
N ASP A 309 -1.28 23.28 -17.25
CA ASP A 309 -0.45 22.89 -18.40
C ASP A 309 0.70 21.97 -17.98
N PHE A 310 1.33 22.22 -16.83
CA PHE A 310 2.34 21.34 -16.26
C PHE A 310 1.77 19.93 -16.02
N PHE A 311 0.68 19.82 -15.27
CA PHE A 311 0.05 18.52 -14.98
C PHE A 311 -0.44 17.83 -16.26
N PHE A 312 -1.02 18.57 -17.21
CA PHE A 312 -1.54 18.03 -18.46
C PHE A 312 -0.44 17.47 -19.38
N ARG A 313 0.74 18.10 -19.37
CA ARG A 313 1.90 17.71 -20.18
C ARG A 313 2.68 16.54 -19.57
N MET A 314 2.38 16.13 -18.33
CA MET A 314 3.05 15.01 -17.71
C MET A 314 2.90 13.74 -18.54
N ARG A 315 4.00 13.01 -18.61
CA ARG A 315 4.07 11.71 -19.28
C ARG A 315 4.13 10.67 -18.19
N TYR A 316 3.32 9.63 -18.32
CA TYR A 316 3.34 8.50 -17.40
C TYR A 316 4.13 7.36 -18.01
N SER A 317 4.75 6.55 -17.15
CA SER A 317 5.57 5.40 -17.52
C SER A 317 5.11 4.18 -16.75
N SER A 318 5.11 3.01 -17.40
CA SER A 318 4.93 1.76 -16.67
C SER A 318 6.02 1.64 -15.60
N GLU A 319 5.65 1.16 -14.42
CA GLU A 319 6.65 0.64 -13.51
C GLU A 319 7.41 -0.47 -14.23
N ILE A 320 8.73 -0.37 -14.25
CA ILE A 320 9.56 -1.50 -14.68
C ILE A 320 9.39 -2.52 -13.56
N ALA A 321 8.57 -3.53 -13.82
CA ALA A 321 8.47 -4.73 -12.99
C ALA A 321 9.81 -5.47 -12.96
#